data_AF-A0A401TYJ4-F1
#
_entry.id   AF-A0A401TYJ4-F1
#
_cell.length_a   1.000
_cell.length_b   1.000
_cell.length_c   1.000
_cell.angle_alpha   90.00
_cell.angle_beta   90.00
_cell.angle_gamma   90.00
#
_symmetry.space_group_name_H-M   'P 1'
#
loop_
_entity.id
_entity.type
_entity.pdbx_description
1 polymer ?
#
loop_
_entity_poly.entity_id
_entity_poly.type
_entity_poly.pdbx_seq_one_letter_code
_entity_poly.pdbx_strand_id
1 'polypeptide(L)'
;LAVAKQRGIIVNAVLAGNAQDTERVWRDIAQNGNGEFIPIPQDGGQIVTIETPFDEDIIILQREINGTVIPYGPRAQQKRTESKTQQLASVAAASPARASEMASFINKRAKVTSEAVTGDGDLVADVAAGRNDIAKVKDEDLPDNLRAMKPEARTAEIDKQIAQRKTLNEKLAALVAKRDKYVAEHRKNTPKASSFDRVVE
;
A
#
# COMPACT_ATOMS: atom_id res chain seq x y z
N LEU A 1 -3.54 1.78 -34.45
CA LEU A 1 -3.63 3.25 -34.32
C LEU A 1 -4.75 3.85 -35.18
N ALA A 2 -4.86 3.54 -36.47
CA ALA A 2 -5.97 4.00 -37.31
C ALA A 2 -7.38 3.64 -36.75
N VAL A 3 -7.55 2.43 -36.22
CA VAL A 3 -8.80 2.01 -35.57
C VAL A 3 -9.08 2.77 -34.27
N ALA A 4 -8.03 3.15 -33.52
CA ALA A 4 -8.17 3.95 -32.31
C ALA A 4 -8.62 5.38 -32.65
N LYS A 5 -8.01 5.99 -33.68
CA LYS A 5 -8.43 7.28 -34.26
C LYS A 5 -9.88 7.27 -34.71
N GLN A 6 -10.30 6.24 -35.45
CA GLN A 6 -11.68 6.10 -35.92
C GLN A 6 -12.70 5.97 -34.78
N ARG A 7 -12.27 5.53 -33.60
CA ARG A 7 -13.08 5.39 -32.40
C ARG A 7 -12.92 6.55 -31.41
N GLY A 8 -12.21 7.62 -31.80
CA GLY A 8 -11.96 8.78 -30.94
C GLY A 8 -11.06 8.49 -29.73
N ILE A 9 -10.26 7.42 -29.78
CA ILE A 9 -9.34 7.03 -28.70
C ILE A 9 -8.00 7.73 -28.93
N ILE A 10 -7.59 8.53 -27.96
CA ILE A 10 -6.29 9.21 -27.92
C ILE A 10 -5.22 8.25 -27.38
N VAL A 11 -4.06 8.19 -28.03
CA VAL A 11 -2.92 7.38 -27.59
C VAL A 11 -1.73 8.28 -27.30
N ASN A 12 -1.40 8.45 -26.02
CA ASN A 12 -0.18 9.09 -25.55
C ASN A 12 0.94 8.05 -25.45
N ALA A 13 2.19 8.49 -25.66
CA ALA A 13 3.37 7.63 -25.66
C ALA A 13 4.40 8.17 -24.67
N VAL A 14 4.70 7.40 -23.61
CA VAL A 14 5.62 7.80 -22.53
C VAL A 14 6.94 7.06 -22.67
N LEU A 15 8.04 7.79 -22.85
CA LEU A 15 9.39 7.21 -22.86
C LEU A 15 10.10 7.51 -21.55
N ALA A 16 10.48 6.46 -20.81
CA ALA A 16 11.33 6.58 -19.63
C ALA A 16 12.81 6.43 -20.01
N GLY A 17 13.63 7.43 -19.72
CA GLY A 17 15.05 7.48 -20.08
C GLY A 17 15.33 8.16 -21.42
N ASN A 18 16.52 7.96 -21.96
CA ASN A 18 17.04 8.68 -23.13
C ASN A 18 17.43 7.76 -24.31
N ALA A 19 16.81 6.59 -24.41
CA ALA A 19 17.03 5.62 -25.48
C ALA A 19 16.55 6.19 -26.84
N GLN A 20 17.48 6.84 -27.55
CA GLN A 20 17.22 7.58 -28.80
C GLN A 20 16.66 6.68 -29.93
N ASP A 21 17.01 5.40 -29.93
CA ASP A 21 16.52 4.38 -30.85
C ASP A 21 15.01 4.13 -30.71
N THR A 22 14.50 4.23 -29.48
CA THR A 22 13.07 4.06 -29.20
C THR A 22 12.28 5.36 -29.35
N GLU A 23 12.90 6.52 -29.10
CA GLU A 23 12.21 7.83 -29.12
C GLU A 23 11.41 8.06 -30.40
N ARG A 24 12.00 7.77 -31.57
CA ARG A 24 11.35 7.95 -32.87
C ARG A 24 10.07 7.12 -32.96
N VAL A 25 10.11 5.86 -32.55
CA VAL A 25 8.97 4.94 -32.60
C VAL A 25 7.86 5.39 -31.66
N TRP A 26 8.20 5.83 -30.44
CA TRP A 26 7.22 6.31 -29.47
C TRP A 26 6.57 7.62 -29.91
N ARG A 27 7.33 8.53 -30.51
CA ARG A 27 6.81 9.77 -31.11
C ARG A 27 5.85 9.48 -32.26
N ASP A 28 6.20 8.52 -33.13
CA ASP A 28 5.34 8.09 -34.23
C ASP A 28 4.03 7.47 -33.72
N ILE A 29 4.08 6.69 -32.63
CA ILE A 29 2.89 6.10 -32.01
C ILE A 29 1.94 7.17 -31.48
N ALA A 30 2.45 8.17 -30.74
CA ALA A 30 1.65 9.27 -30.21
C ALA A 30 0.98 10.07 -31.32
N GLN A 31 1.75 10.50 -32.33
CA GLN A 31 1.24 11.23 -33.49
C GLN A 31 0.18 10.44 -34.25
N ASN A 32 0.42 9.14 -34.43
CA ASN A 32 -0.53 8.26 -35.10
C ASN A 32 -1.78 7.95 -34.27
N GLY A 33 -1.81 8.29 -32.99
CA GLY A 33 -2.96 8.16 -32.10
C GLY A 33 -3.57 9.48 -31.65
N ASN A 34 -3.24 10.62 -32.26
CA ASN A 34 -3.71 11.95 -31.85
C ASN A 34 -3.35 12.31 -30.39
N GLY A 35 -2.33 11.68 -29.82
CA GLY A 35 -1.86 11.96 -28.47
C GLY A 35 -0.47 12.58 -28.43
N GLU A 36 0.04 12.72 -27.22
CA GLU A 36 1.30 13.38 -26.92
C GLU A 36 2.43 12.40 -26.65
N PHE A 37 3.64 12.81 -27.05
CA PHE A 37 4.88 12.13 -26.69
C PHE A 37 5.45 12.77 -25.42
N ILE A 38 5.69 11.96 -24.39
CA ILE A 38 6.04 12.39 -23.04
C ILE A 38 7.37 11.73 -22.62
N PRO A 39 8.51 12.42 -22.75
CA PRO A 39 9.77 11.93 -22.21
C PRO A 39 9.84 12.18 -20.69
N ILE A 40 10.20 11.15 -19.92
CA ILE A 40 10.43 11.25 -18.47
C ILE A 40 11.82 10.71 -18.11
N PRO A 41 12.45 11.23 -17.05
CA PRO A 41 13.67 10.65 -16.50
C PRO A 41 13.47 9.17 -16.15
N GLN A 42 14.51 8.34 -16.36
CA GLN A 42 14.43 6.89 -16.10
C GLN A 42 14.15 6.56 -14.62
N ASP A 43 14.52 7.45 -13.72
CA ASP A 43 14.28 7.35 -12.27
C ASP A 43 12.89 7.91 -11.86
N GLY A 44 12.07 8.34 -12.82
CA GLY A 44 10.75 8.94 -12.58
C GLY A 44 10.80 10.44 -12.27
N GLY A 45 11.99 11.05 -12.26
CA GLY A 45 12.19 12.46 -11.94
C GLY A 45 12.23 12.75 -10.44
N GLN A 46 12.36 14.04 -10.10
CA GLN A 46 12.47 14.47 -8.70
C GLN A 46 11.12 14.33 -7.99
N ILE A 47 10.98 13.25 -7.21
CA ILE A 47 9.84 13.08 -6.30
C ILE A 47 9.98 14.12 -5.18
N VAL A 48 9.10 15.13 -5.20
CA VAL A 48 9.00 16.09 -4.10
C VAL A 48 8.37 15.37 -2.91
N THR A 49 9.23 14.86 -2.03
CA THR A 49 8.81 14.26 -0.76
C THR A 49 8.46 15.40 0.20
N ILE A 50 7.17 15.56 0.52
CA ILE A 50 6.73 16.51 1.55
C ILE A 50 6.67 15.75 2.87
N GLU A 51 7.65 16.01 3.72
CA GLU A 51 7.64 15.53 5.10
C GLU A 51 6.52 16.20 5.88
N THR A 52 5.88 15.44 6.75
CA THR A 52 4.78 15.95 7.59
C THR A 52 5.04 15.67 9.06
N PRO A 53 4.52 16.52 9.97
CA PRO A 53 4.62 16.27 11.41
C PRO A 53 3.85 15.02 11.87
N PHE A 54 3.10 14.36 10.97
CA PHE A 54 2.33 13.15 11.27
C PHE A 54 3.07 11.87 10.86
N ASP A 55 4.19 11.97 10.13
CA ASP A 55 4.82 10.80 9.53
C ASP A 55 5.36 9.82 10.59
N GLU A 56 5.94 10.32 11.69
CA GLU A 56 6.45 9.49 12.78
C GLU A 56 5.32 8.73 13.50
N ASP A 57 4.24 9.43 13.85
CA ASP A 57 3.07 8.81 14.49
C ASP A 57 2.41 7.75 13.60
N ILE A 58 2.36 7.99 12.29
CA ILE A 58 1.85 7.02 11.31
C ILE A 58 2.71 5.75 11.32
N ILE A 59 4.04 5.88 11.37
CA ILE A 59 4.96 4.73 11.41
C ILE A 59 4.82 3.95 12.71
N ILE A 60 4.68 4.64 13.85
CA ILE A 60 4.45 4.01 15.15
C ILE A 60 3.16 3.18 15.09
N LEU A 61 2.06 3.75 14.61
CA LEU A 61 0.80 3.04 14.49
C LEU A 61 0.88 1.86 13.51
N GLN A 62 1.57 2.02 12.37
CA GLN A 62 1.80 0.91 11.44
C GLN A 62 2.56 -0.25 12.10
N ARG A 63 3.58 0.07 12.93
CA ARG A 63 4.33 -0.95 13.69
C ARG A 63 3.43 -1.66 14.69
N GLU A 64 2.58 -0.93 15.41
CA GLU A 64 1.63 -1.50 16.36
C GLU A 64 0.59 -2.38 15.65
N ILE A 65 0.06 -1.95 14.49
CA ILE A 65 -0.87 -2.76 13.67
C ILE A 65 -0.18 -4.04 13.21
N ASN A 66 1.04 -3.97 12.70
CA ASN A 66 1.82 -5.13 12.30
C ASN A 66 2.08 -6.09 13.47
N GLY A 67 2.22 -5.57 14.69
CA GLY A 67 2.36 -6.36 15.91
C GLY A 67 1.12 -7.19 16.28
N THR A 68 -0.05 -6.85 15.74
CA THR A 68 -1.27 -7.64 15.94
C THR A 68 -1.42 -8.78 14.92
N VAL A 69 -0.49 -8.94 13.96
CA VAL A 69 -0.55 -9.99 12.94
C VAL A 69 -0.26 -11.34 13.58
N ILE A 70 -1.16 -12.30 13.34
CA ILE A 70 -0.99 -13.67 13.82
C ILE A 70 -0.90 -14.60 12.61
N PRO A 71 0.33 -15.00 12.19
CA PRO A 71 0.53 -15.97 11.14
C PRO A 71 -0.13 -17.31 11.48
N TYR A 72 -0.91 -17.86 10.54
CA TYR A 72 -1.53 -19.19 10.69
C TYR A 72 -1.58 -19.94 9.35
N GLY A 73 -1.95 -21.23 9.42
CA GLY A 73 -1.95 -22.16 8.28
C GLY A 73 -0.69 -23.01 8.25
N PRO A 74 -0.39 -23.68 7.12
CA PRO A 74 0.82 -24.48 6.97
C PRO A 74 2.09 -23.67 7.27
N ARG A 75 3.13 -24.31 7.79
CA ARG A 75 4.39 -23.63 8.18
C ARG A 75 4.99 -22.73 7.10
N ALA A 76 4.87 -23.11 5.82
CA ALA A 76 5.34 -22.28 4.71
C ALA A 76 4.55 -20.96 4.59
N GLN A 77 3.24 -21.01 4.83
CA GLN A 77 2.38 -19.83 4.85
C GLN A 77 2.70 -18.93 6.04
N GLN A 78 2.85 -19.51 7.24
CA GLN A 78 3.24 -18.75 8.44
C GLN A 78 4.53 -17.96 8.21
N LYS A 79 5.60 -18.62 7.72
CA LYS A 79 6.87 -17.97 7.39
C LYS A 79 6.74 -16.87 6.34
N ARG A 80 5.89 -17.08 5.33
CA ARG A 80 5.63 -16.07 4.30
C ARG A 80 4.95 -14.84 4.89
N THR A 81 3.95 -15.04 5.75
CA THR A 81 3.26 -13.93 6.44
C THR A 81 4.23 -13.18 7.35
N GLU A 82 5.05 -13.88 8.14
CA GLU A 82 6.09 -13.28 8.99
C GLU A 82 7.07 -12.44 8.17
N SER A 83 7.61 -13.01 7.09
CA SER A 83 8.56 -12.32 6.22
C SER A 83 7.98 -11.05 5.60
N LYS A 84 6.70 -11.10 5.16
CA LYS A 84 6.01 -9.91 4.66
C LYS A 84 5.84 -8.83 5.73
N THR A 85 5.42 -9.21 6.93
CA THR A 85 5.25 -8.28 8.06
C THR A 85 6.58 -7.61 8.41
N GLN A 86 7.68 -8.37 8.43
CA GLN A 86 9.03 -7.84 8.64
C GLN A 86 9.49 -6.92 7.51
N GLN A 87 9.22 -7.29 6.25
CA GLN A 87 9.55 -6.46 5.10
C GLN A 87 8.83 -5.11 5.16
N LEU A 88 7.54 -5.09 5.50
CA LEU A 88 6.78 -3.86 5.70
C LEU A 88 7.38 -2.98 6.80
N ALA A 89 7.81 -3.57 7.91
CA ALA A 89 8.50 -2.85 8.98
C ALA A 89 9.86 -2.27 8.53
N SER A 90 10.61 -2.99 7.69
CA SER A 90 11.90 -2.54 7.17
C SER A 90 11.77 -1.36 6.19
N VAL A 91 10.74 -1.36 5.34
CA VAL A 91 10.45 -0.26 4.42
C VAL A 91 10.09 1.01 5.20
N ALA A 92 9.34 0.86 6.29
CA ALA A 92 8.99 1.98 7.17
C ALA A 92 10.20 2.64 7.83
N ALA A 93 11.23 1.86 8.18
CA ALA A 93 12.46 2.38 8.76
C ALA A 93 13.36 3.11 7.74
N ALA A 94 13.33 2.71 6.46
CA ALA A 94 14.20 3.26 5.43
C ALA A 94 13.74 4.62 4.88
N SER A 95 12.44 4.91 4.90
CA SER A 95 11.91 6.17 4.39
C SER A 95 10.56 6.53 5.04
N PRO A 96 10.59 7.34 6.13
CA PRO A 96 9.39 7.71 6.88
C PRO A 96 8.26 8.31 6.02
N ALA A 97 8.58 9.30 5.21
CA ALA A 97 7.60 9.96 4.35
C ALA A 97 6.99 9.01 3.31
N ARG A 98 7.78 8.11 2.70
CA ARG A 98 7.26 7.10 1.76
C ARG A 98 6.42 6.04 2.45
N ALA A 99 6.78 5.66 3.67
CA ALA A 99 5.98 4.74 4.48
C ALA A 99 4.59 5.32 4.78
N SER A 100 4.54 6.61 5.12
CA SER A 100 3.31 7.35 5.35
C SER A 100 2.48 7.58 4.07
N GLU A 101 3.13 7.78 2.91
CA GLU A 101 2.45 7.78 1.61
C GLU A 101 1.81 6.43 1.30
N MET A 102 2.55 5.35 1.52
CA MET A 102 2.02 3.99 1.37
C MET A 102 0.85 3.75 2.33
N ALA A 103 0.94 4.25 3.57
CA ALA A 103 -0.16 4.20 4.54
C ALA A 103 -1.42 4.90 4.02
N SER A 104 -1.26 6.10 3.42
CA SER A 104 -2.35 6.85 2.80
C SER A 104 -2.99 6.07 1.65
N PHE A 105 -2.17 5.50 0.77
CA PHE A 105 -2.65 4.70 -0.36
C PHE A 105 -3.40 3.44 0.10
N ILE A 106 -2.83 2.70 1.05
CA ILE A 106 -3.44 1.50 1.63
C ILE A 106 -4.76 1.85 2.33
N ASN A 107 -4.83 2.93 3.11
CA ASN A 107 -6.06 3.35 3.78
C ASN A 107 -7.17 3.68 2.77
N LYS A 108 -6.82 4.38 1.68
CA LYS A 108 -7.76 4.67 0.58
C LYS A 108 -8.23 3.40 -0.11
N ARG A 109 -7.34 2.43 -0.37
CA ARG A 109 -7.71 1.13 -0.96
C ARG A 109 -8.54 0.27 -0.03
N ALA A 110 -8.25 0.23 1.27
CA ALA A 110 -8.97 -0.57 2.26
C ALA A 110 -10.46 -0.17 2.37
N LYS A 111 -10.82 1.07 2.00
CA LYS A 111 -12.22 1.50 1.86
C LYS A 111 -12.95 0.90 0.66
N VAL A 112 -12.20 0.44 -0.35
CA VAL A 112 -12.71 -0.05 -1.65
C VAL A 112 -12.59 -1.56 -1.77
N THR A 113 -11.52 -2.14 -1.22
CA THR A 113 -11.23 -3.56 -1.22
C THR A 113 -11.10 -4.00 0.24
N SER A 114 -11.98 -4.86 0.73
CA SER A 114 -11.92 -5.50 2.06
C SER A 114 -10.73 -6.47 2.20
N GLU A 115 -9.65 -6.24 1.45
CA GLU A 115 -8.43 -7.03 1.41
C GLU A 115 -7.52 -6.62 2.56
N ALA A 116 -7.06 -7.62 3.31
CA ALA A 116 -6.09 -7.41 4.37
C ALA A 116 -4.74 -7.00 3.77
N VAL A 117 -4.05 -6.07 4.43
CA VAL A 117 -2.74 -5.51 4.05
C VAL A 117 -1.65 -6.60 3.88
N THR A 118 -1.87 -7.79 4.42
CA THR A 118 -0.95 -8.94 4.40
C THR A 118 -1.23 -9.95 3.26
N GLY A 119 -2.44 -9.92 2.67
CA GLY A 119 -3.00 -11.04 1.89
C GLY A 119 -3.54 -12.15 2.80
N ASP A 120 -3.41 -13.42 2.39
CA ASP A 120 -3.83 -14.57 3.21
C ASP A 120 -2.83 -14.92 4.32
N GLY A 121 -3.33 -15.53 5.41
CA GLY A 121 -2.51 -16.13 6.46
C GLY A 121 -2.34 -15.27 7.72
N ASP A 122 -3.18 -14.25 7.92
CA ASP A 122 -3.30 -13.48 9.15
C ASP A 122 -4.62 -13.80 9.85
N LEU A 123 -4.54 -14.54 10.95
CA LEU A 123 -5.69 -15.08 11.66
C LEU A 123 -6.61 -14.01 12.21
N VAL A 124 -6.04 -12.91 12.73
CA VAL A 124 -6.81 -11.78 13.27
C VAL A 124 -7.59 -11.08 12.16
N ALA A 125 -6.98 -10.91 10.98
CA ALA A 125 -7.66 -10.33 9.82
C ALA A 125 -8.79 -11.23 9.32
N ASP A 126 -8.54 -12.53 9.24
CA ASP A 126 -9.49 -13.49 8.68
C ASP A 126 -10.69 -13.73 9.61
N VAL A 127 -10.47 -13.79 10.92
CA VAL A 127 -11.56 -13.87 11.91
C VAL A 127 -12.37 -12.57 11.94
N ALA A 128 -11.71 -11.40 11.95
CA ALA A 128 -12.41 -10.11 11.92
C ALA A 128 -13.25 -9.91 10.64
N ALA A 129 -12.81 -10.47 9.51
CA ALA A 129 -13.52 -10.41 8.24
C ALA A 129 -14.58 -11.52 8.06
N GLY A 130 -14.73 -12.42 9.04
CA GLY A 130 -15.62 -13.58 8.95
C GLY A 130 -15.19 -14.62 7.90
N ARG A 131 -13.95 -14.54 7.41
CA ARG A 131 -13.37 -15.51 6.48
C ARG A 131 -12.95 -16.80 7.17
N ASN A 132 -12.73 -16.74 8.48
CA ASN A 132 -12.38 -17.89 9.29
C ASN A 132 -13.00 -17.81 10.69
N ASP A 133 -13.06 -18.94 11.37
CA ASP A 133 -13.55 -19.10 12.73
C ASP A 133 -12.46 -19.80 13.54
N ILE A 134 -11.98 -19.15 14.60
CA ILE A 134 -10.90 -19.67 15.46
C ILE A 134 -11.22 -21.06 16.03
N ALA A 135 -12.51 -21.38 16.23
CA ALA A 135 -12.93 -22.69 16.72
C ALA A 135 -12.76 -23.82 15.67
N LYS A 136 -12.65 -23.46 14.38
CA LYS A 136 -12.52 -24.41 13.26
C LYS A 136 -11.09 -24.54 12.75
N VAL A 137 -10.18 -23.67 13.20
CA VAL A 137 -8.76 -23.75 12.83
C VAL A 137 -8.14 -24.95 13.53
N LYS A 138 -7.46 -25.81 12.76
CA LYS A 138 -6.76 -26.95 13.32
C LYS A 138 -5.61 -26.49 14.20
N ASP A 139 -5.35 -27.23 15.27
CA ASP A 139 -4.23 -26.94 16.17
C ASP A 139 -2.88 -26.93 15.43
N GLU A 140 -2.69 -27.80 14.42
CA GLU A 140 -1.47 -27.87 13.61
C GLU A 140 -1.17 -26.61 12.79
N ASP A 141 -2.22 -25.85 12.46
CA ASP A 141 -2.16 -24.61 11.69
C ASP A 141 -2.02 -23.36 12.57
N LEU A 142 -2.17 -23.52 13.89
CA LEU A 142 -1.98 -22.43 14.84
C LEU A 142 -0.51 -22.25 15.22
N PRO A 143 -0.07 -21.01 15.48
CA PRO A 143 1.23 -20.76 16.06
C PRO A 143 1.31 -21.32 17.49
N ASP A 144 2.53 -21.65 17.94
CA ASP A 144 2.77 -22.39 19.18
C ASP A 144 2.14 -21.71 20.42
N ASN A 145 2.16 -20.38 20.46
CA ASN A 145 1.56 -19.59 21.54
C ASN A 145 0.05 -19.82 21.66
N LEU A 146 -0.69 -19.85 20.56
CA LEU A 146 -2.14 -20.06 20.54
C LEU A 146 -2.50 -21.54 20.69
N ARG A 147 -1.66 -22.43 20.17
CA ARG A 147 -1.84 -23.88 20.31
C ARG A 147 -1.78 -24.33 21.77
N ALA A 148 -0.89 -23.73 22.55
CA ALA A 148 -0.75 -24.01 23.99
C ALA A 148 -1.90 -23.44 24.85
N MET A 149 -2.72 -22.53 24.32
CA MET A 149 -3.87 -21.96 25.04
C MET A 149 -5.09 -22.89 24.98
N LYS A 150 -5.90 -22.85 26.05
CA LYS A 150 -7.25 -23.45 26.06
C LYS A 150 -8.16 -22.73 25.05
N PRO A 151 -9.19 -23.40 24.50
CA PRO A 151 -10.08 -22.81 23.49
C PRO A 151 -10.67 -21.46 23.89
N GLU A 152 -11.13 -21.31 25.13
CA GLU A 152 -11.75 -20.06 25.62
C GLU A 152 -10.72 -18.93 25.71
N ALA A 153 -9.51 -19.24 26.19
CA ALA A 153 -8.42 -18.29 26.27
C ALA A 153 -7.89 -17.89 24.88
N ARG A 154 -7.88 -18.83 23.94
CA ARG A 154 -7.49 -18.61 22.54
C ARG A 154 -8.46 -17.63 21.87
N THR A 155 -9.77 -17.86 22.00
CA THR A 155 -10.79 -16.94 21.46
C THR A 155 -10.68 -15.56 22.08
N ALA A 156 -10.52 -15.47 23.41
CA ALA A 156 -10.36 -14.18 24.09
C ALA A 156 -9.13 -13.39 23.64
N GLU A 157 -7.99 -14.06 23.38
CA GLU A 157 -6.79 -13.41 22.86
C GLU A 157 -7.00 -12.92 21.42
N ILE A 158 -7.66 -13.70 20.55
CA ILE A 158 -7.99 -13.24 19.19
C ILE A 158 -8.92 -12.03 19.23
N ASP A 159 -9.99 -12.06 20.02
CA ASP A 159 -10.94 -10.95 20.13
C ASP A 159 -10.28 -9.67 20.64
N LYS A 160 -9.37 -9.80 21.61
CA LYS A 160 -8.54 -8.70 22.10
C LYS A 160 -7.68 -8.09 20.99
N GLN A 161 -7.02 -8.92 20.19
CA GLN A 161 -6.18 -8.47 19.07
C GLN A 161 -7.01 -7.80 17.96
N ILE A 162 -8.21 -8.31 17.68
CA ILE A 162 -9.17 -7.69 16.75
C ILE A 162 -9.56 -6.30 17.24
N ALA A 163 -9.95 -6.17 18.51
CA ALA A 163 -10.35 -4.90 19.10
C ALA A 163 -9.19 -3.88 19.07
N GLN A 164 -7.99 -4.31 19.47
CA GLN A 164 -6.78 -3.49 19.43
C GLN A 164 -6.49 -3.01 18.01
N ARG A 165 -6.47 -3.92 17.03
CA ARG A 165 -6.21 -3.59 15.63
C ARG A 165 -7.24 -2.61 15.08
N LYS A 166 -8.52 -2.75 15.43
CA LYS A 166 -9.58 -1.82 15.04
C LYS A 166 -9.29 -0.41 15.54
N THR A 167 -9.00 -0.24 16.82
CA THR A 167 -8.67 1.07 17.41
C THR A 167 -7.42 1.69 16.78
N LEU A 168 -6.40 0.88 16.48
CA LEU A 168 -5.18 1.37 15.81
C LEU A 168 -5.47 1.86 14.38
N ASN A 169 -6.28 1.11 13.62
CA ASN A 169 -6.68 1.50 12.28
C ASN A 169 -7.51 2.79 12.25
N GLU A 170 -8.38 3.01 13.24
CA GLU A 170 -9.15 4.25 13.37
C GLU A 170 -8.22 5.45 13.62
N LYS A 171 -7.24 5.31 14.52
CA LYS A 171 -6.21 6.34 14.76
C LYS A 171 -5.37 6.61 13.52
N LEU A 172 -4.93 5.55 12.83
CA LEU A 172 -4.16 5.64 11.60
C LEU A 172 -4.95 6.40 10.52
N ALA A 173 -6.24 6.10 10.34
CA ALA A 173 -7.09 6.79 9.38
C ALA A 173 -7.22 8.28 9.68
N ALA A 174 -7.35 8.65 10.96
CA ALA A 174 -7.41 10.05 11.37
C ALA A 174 -6.09 10.80 11.08
N LEU A 175 -4.93 10.18 11.36
CA LEU A 175 -3.63 10.79 11.08
C LEU A 175 -3.33 10.89 9.59
N VAL A 176 -3.63 9.84 8.81
CA VAL A 176 -3.52 9.86 7.35
C VAL A 176 -4.36 10.99 6.75
N ALA A 177 -5.57 11.22 7.24
CA ALA A 177 -6.41 12.33 6.77
C ALA A 177 -5.80 13.71 7.06
N LYS A 178 -5.12 13.88 8.22
CA LYS A 178 -4.38 15.12 8.53
C LYS A 178 -3.16 15.29 7.64
N ARG A 179 -2.41 14.20 7.42
CA ARG A 179 -1.25 14.15 6.53
C ARG A 179 -1.62 14.54 5.10
N ASP A 180 -2.68 13.96 4.55
CA ASP A 180 -3.14 14.25 3.20
C ASP A 180 -3.54 15.73 3.02
N LYS A 181 -4.21 16.32 4.02
CA LYS A 181 -4.56 17.76 4.01
C LYS A 181 -3.30 18.62 4.02
N TYR A 182 -2.35 18.31 4.90
CA TYR A 182 -1.07 19.03 5.01
C TYR A 182 -0.30 18.98 3.69
N VAL A 183 -0.16 17.79 3.10
CA VAL A 183 0.51 17.62 1.80
C VAL A 183 -0.20 18.42 0.71
N ALA A 184 -1.53 18.38 0.65
CA ALA A 184 -2.29 19.12 -0.36
C ALA A 184 -2.12 20.65 -0.24
N GLU A 185 -2.04 21.19 0.98
CA GLU A 185 -1.78 22.61 1.23
C GLU A 185 -0.35 23.00 0.86
N HIS A 186 0.64 22.20 1.25
CA HIS A 186 2.05 22.46 0.98
C HIS A 186 2.44 22.25 -0.49
N ARG A 187 1.74 21.39 -1.23
CA ARG A 187 1.90 21.25 -2.69
C ARG A 187 1.53 22.53 -3.45
N LYS A 188 0.56 23.32 -2.96
CA LYS A 188 0.17 24.59 -3.60
C LYS A 188 1.27 25.66 -3.49
N ASN A 189 2.15 25.54 -2.49
CA ASN A 189 3.15 26.53 -2.13
C ASN A 189 4.57 26.16 -2.59
N THR A 190 4.75 24.97 -3.18
CA THR A 190 6.07 24.50 -3.66
C THR A 190 6.24 24.85 -5.14
N PRO A 191 7.40 25.39 -5.59
CA PRO A 191 7.66 25.65 -7.00
C PRO A 191 7.45 24.37 -7.83
N LYS A 192 6.73 24.50 -8.94
CA LYS A 192 6.33 23.37 -9.79
C LYS A 192 7.56 22.72 -10.45
N ALA A 193 7.99 21.57 -9.93
CA ALA A 193 9.05 20.76 -10.54
C ALA A 193 8.53 19.93 -11.73
N SER A 194 9.41 19.58 -12.67
CA SER A 194 9.08 18.88 -13.92
C SER A 194 8.85 17.36 -13.73
N SER A 195 7.75 16.98 -13.07
CA SER A 195 7.35 15.56 -12.88
C SER A 195 6.39 15.06 -13.98
N PHE A 196 6.35 13.73 -14.19
CA PHE A 196 5.42 13.00 -15.07
C PHE A 196 3.96 13.39 -14.82
N ASP A 197 3.57 13.54 -13.55
CA ASP A 197 2.22 13.89 -13.12
C ASP A 197 1.70 15.19 -13.78
N ARG A 198 2.60 16.09 -14.19
CA ARG A 198 2.24 17.34 -14.90
C ARG A 198 1.79 17.10 -16.34
N VAL A 199 2.32 16.06 -17.00
CA VAL A 199 2.09 15.85 -18.44
C VAL A 199 0.81 15.04 -18.70
N VAL A 200 0.17 14.52 -17.64
CA VAL A 200 -1.02 13.67 -17.72
C VAL A 200 -2.22 14.29 -17.00
N GLU A 201 -2.12 15.55 -16.53
CA GLU A 201 -3.24 16.33 -15.98
C GLU A 201 -4.19 16.87 -17.06
#